data_AF-A0A849QDY1-F1
#
_entry.id   AF-A0A849QDY1-F1
#
_cell.length_a   1.000
_cell.length_b   1.000
_cell.length_c   1.000
_cell.angle_alpha   90.00
_cell.angle_beta   90.00
_cell.angle_gamma   90.00
#
_symmetry.space_group_name_H-M   'P 1'
#
loop_
_entity.id
_entity.type
_entity.pdbx_description
1 polymer ?
#
loop_
_entity_poly.entity_id
_entity_poly.type
_entity_poly.pdbx_seq_one_letter_code
_entity_poly.pdbx_strand_id
1 'polypeptide(L)' 'MRRFLILFEELPIDVVSVKSGQNGPEVITACRCVNVGLFVSGNLRRNVEVSLAVGQLEDLGIVTYPGPALKRVSPDERSI' A
#
# COMPACT_ATOMS: atom_id res chain seq x y z
N MET A 1 9.45 14.96 7.86
CA MET A 1 9.14 13.57 7.43
C MET A 1 7.69 13.29 7.73
N ARG A 2 6.94 12.64 6.83
CA ARG A 2 5.50 12.36 7.00
C ARG A 2 5.28 10.85 7.00
N ARG A 3 4.50 10.35 7.95
CA ARG A 3 4.20 8.93 8.09
C ARG A 3 2.70 8.72 8.13
N PHE A 4 2.23 7.70 7.43
CA PHE A 4 0.84 7.29 7.41
C PHE A 4 0.76 5.80 7.74
N LEU A 5 -0.16 5.44 8.61
CA LEU A 5 -0.51 4.06 8.93
C LEU A 5 -1.98 3.88 8.58
N ILE A 6 -2.27 2.85 7.78
CA ILE A 6 -3.63 2.45 7.43
C ILE A 6 -3.82 1.06 8.00
N LEU A 7 -4.75 0.94 8.94
CA LEU A 7 -5.09 -0.33 9.60
C LEU A 7 -6.33 -0.91 8.93
N PHE A 8 -6.25 -2.19 8.57
CA PHE A 8 -7.35 -2.99 8.07
C PHE A 8 -7.67 -4.09 9.09
N GLU A 9 -8.94 -4.39 9.27
CA GLU A 9 -9.34 -5.58 10.04
C GLU A 9 -8.93 -6.84 9.27
N GLU A 10 -9.26 -6.89 7.99
CA GLU A 10 -8.86 -7.94 7.06
C GLU A 10 -8.37 -7.33 5.74
N LEU A 11 -7.38 -7.99 5.13
CA LEU A 11 -6.87 -7.62 3.81
C LEU A 11 -6.71 -8.91 2.99
N PRO A 12 -7.80 -9.42 2.38
CA PRO A 12 -7.79 -10.69 1.66
C PRO A 12 -7.01 -10.55 0.35
N ILE A 13 -5.70 -10.76 0.42
CA ILE A 13 -4.82 -10.81 -0.77
C ILE A 13 -4.65 -12.27 -1.15
N ASP A 14 -5.25 -12.67 -2.26
CA ASP A 14 -4.90 -13.93 -2.90
C ASP A 14 -3.78 -13.68 -3.92
N VAL A 15 -2.58 -14.17 -3.56
CA VAL A 15 -1.33 -14.01 -4.30
C VAL A 15 -1.44 -14.50 -5.75
N VAL A 16 -2.37 -15.43 -6.03
CA VAL A 16 -2.61 -15.99 -7.36
C VAL A 16 -3.64 -15.19 -8.16
N SER A 17 -4.50 -14.41 -7.49
CA SER A 17 -5.66 -13.77 -8.12
C SER A 17 -5.65 -12.24 -8.14
N VAL A 18 -4.53 -11.57 -7.79
CA VAL A 18 -4.38 -10.11 -7.98
C VAL A 18 -4.55 -9.76 -9.47
N LYS A 19 -5.79 -9.46 -9.85
CA LYS A 19 -6.23 -9.12 -11.19
C LYS A 19 -6.91 -7.76 -11.10
N SER A 20 -6.41 -6.81 -11.87
CA SER A 20 -7.02 -5.49 -11.99
C SER A 20 -8.51 -5.62 -12.27
N GLY A 21 -9.33 -4.95 -11.46
CA GLY A 21 -10.79 -4.97 -11.58
C GLY A 21 -11.51 -6.13 -10.88
N GLN A 22 -10.80 -7.08 -10.25
CA GLN A 22 -11.40 -8.17 -9.46
C GLN A 22 -11.04 -8.13 -7.98
N ASN A 23 -10.24 -7.15 -7.56
CA ASN A 23 -9.83 -6.98 -6.17
C ASN A 23 -11.02 -6.51 -5.31
N GLY A 24 -11.08 -6.98 -4.06
CA GLY A 24 -12.03 -6.49 -3.06
C GLY A 24 -11.77 -5.01 -2.72
N PRO A 25 -12.78 -4.31 -2.15
CA PRO A 25 -12.67 -2.88 -1.85
C PRO A 25 -11.53 -2.56 -0.87
N GLU A 26 -11.20 -3.45 0.06
CA GLU A 26 -10.10 -3.31 1.02
C GLU A 26 -8.76 -3.30 0.30
N VAL A 27 -8.54 -4.22 -0.63
CA VAL A 27 -7.31 -4.30 -1.45
C VAL A 27 -7.19 -3.07 -2.35
N ILE A 28 -8.28 -2.66 -3.00
CA ILE A 28 -8.31 -1.43 -3.81
C ILE A 28 -7.94 -0.22 -2.95
N THR A 29 -8.50 -0.13 -1.74
CA THR A 29 -8.23 0.97 -0.80
C THR A 29 -6.78 0.97 -0.37
N ALA A 30 -6.22 -0.18 0.00
CA ALA A 30 -4.82 -0.34 0.36
C ALA A 30 -3.88 0.14 -0.76
N CYS A 31 -4.08 -0.32 -1.99
CA CYS A 31 -3.27 0.09 -3.14
C CYS A 31 -3.39 1.60 -3.41
N ARG A 32 -4.59 2.17 -3.30
CA ARG A 32 -4.82 3.61 -3.48
C ARG A 32 -4.18 4.45 -2.39
N CYS A 33 -4.17 3.99 -1.14
CA CYS A 33 -3.47 4.68 -0.04
C CYS A 33 -1.96 4.77 -0.30
N VAL A 34 -1.34 3.70 -0.80
CA VAL A 34 0.07 3.71 -1.22
C VAL A 34 0.27 4.67 -2.40
N ASN A 35 -0.59 4.58 -3.43
CA ASN A 35 -0.51 5.45 -4.60
C ASN A 35 -0.57 6.94 -4.21
N VAL A 36 -1.66 7.37 -3.58
CA VAL A 36 -1.89 8.78 -3.22
C VAL A 36 -0.87 9.27 -2.18
N GLY A 37 -0.42 8.40 -1.29
CA GLY A 37 0.57 8.74 -0.27
C GLY A 37 1.97 8.98 -0.85
N LEU A 38 2.37 8.24 -1.88
CA LEU A 38 3.76 8.23 -2.34
C LEU A 38 3.97 8.84 -3.72
N PHE A 39 3.07 8.65 -4.67
CA PHE A 39 3.28 9.02 -6.06
C PHE A 39 2.80 10.44 -6.35
N VAL A 40 3.54 11.13 -7.20
CA VAL A 40 3.17 12.43 -7.79
C VAL A 40 3.49 12.37 -9.29
N SER A 41 3.03 13.35 -10.07
CA SER A 41 3.33 13.40 -11.50
C SER A 41 4.85 13.34 -11.75
N GLY A 42 5.31 12.29 -12.44
CA GLY A 42 6.70 12.08 -12.82
C GLY A 42 7.70 11.81 -11.68
N ASN A 43 7.25 11.63 -10.43
CA ASN A 43 8.17 11.45 -9.30
C ASN A 43 7.53 10.74 -8.09
N LEU A 44 8.33 10.52 -7.06
CA LEU A 44 7.93 9.91 -5.80
C LEU A 44 8.26 10.86 -4.63
N ARG A 45 7.35 10.95 -3.66
CA ARG A 45 7.55 11.71 -2.42
C ARG A 45 8.59 11.03 -1.55
N ARG A 46 9.84 11.48 -1.65
CA ARG A 46 10.98 10.94 -0.87
C ARG A 46 10.90 11.19 0.63
N ASN A 47 9.99 12.03 1.10
CA ASN A 47 9.83 12.35 2.52
C ASN A 47 8.56 11.74 3.15
N VAL A 48 7.94 10.77 2.48
CA VAL A 48 6.74 10.05 2.93
C VAL A 48 7.03 8.57 3.12
N GLU A 49 6.41 7.99 4.14
CA GLU A 49 6.33 6.57 4.40
C GLU A 49 4.86 6.19 4.58
N VAL A 50 4.41 5.17 3.86
CA VAL A 50 3.06 4.61 3.98
C VAL A 50 3.19 3.19 4.49
N SER A 51 2.51 2.87 5.59
CA SER A 51 2.44 1.52 6.13
C SER A 51 1.00 1.02 6.07
N LEU A 52 0.83 -0.18 5.53
CA LEU A 52 -0.41 -0.94 5.58
C LEU A 52 -0.28 -1.94 6.71
N ALA A 53 -1.23 -1.96 7.62
CA ALA A 53 -1.29 -2.92 8.72
C ALA A 53 -2.58 -3.72 8.67
N VAL A 54 -2.49 -5.00 9.06
CA VAL A 54 -3.63 -5.93 9.13
C VAL A 54 -3.56 -6.74 10.41
N GLY A 55 -4.71 -7.00 11.01
CA GLY A 55 -4.83 -7.79 12.25
C GLY A 55 -4.91 -6.94 13.52
N GLN A 56 -4.88 -7.61 14.66
CA GLN A 56 -4.93 -7.05 16.00
C GLN A 56 -3.52 -6.80 16.54
N LEU A 57 -3.41 -6.24 17.75
CA LEU A 57 -2.11 -5.90 18.34
C LEU A 57 -1.20 -7.13 18.52
N GLU A 58 -1.78 -8.30 18.80
CA GLU A 58 -1.01 -9.53 19.04
C GLU A 58 -0.50 -10.20 17.76
N ASP A 59 -1.13 -9.96 16.61
CA ASP A 59 -0.82 -10.59 15.32
C ASP A 59 -0.65 -9.58 14.17
N LEU A 60 -0.30 -8.34 14.52
CA LEU A 60 -0.21 -7.22 13.58
C LEU A 60 0.83 -7.48 12.48
N GLY A 61 0.35 -7.68 11.25
CA GLY A 61 1.18 -7.69 10.05
C GLY A 61 1.33 -6.27 9.51
N ILE A 62 2.56 -5.82 9.22
CA ILE A 62 2.80 -4.48 8.65
C ILE A 62 3.67 -4.58 7.39
N VAL A 63 3.23 -3.93 6.31
CA VAL A 63 4.02 -3.69 5.10
C VAL A 63 4.28 -2.20 4.97
N THR A 64 5.54 -1.81 4.90
CA THR A 64 5.95 -0.41 4.81
C THR A 64 6.56 -0.09 3.46
N TYR A 65 6.10 1.01 2.86
CA TYR A 65 6.57 1.57 1.60
C TYR A 65 7.35 2.87 1.87
N PRO A 66 8.69 2.80 2.01
CA PRO A 66 9.52 3.96 2.31
C PRO A 66 9.83 4.76 1.04
N GLY A 67 9.30 5.99 0.91
CA GLY A 67 9.57 6.87 -0.22
C GLY A 67 11.04 7.07 -0.60
N PRO A 68 12.00 7.21 0.35
CA PRO A 68 13.42 7.33 0.02
C PRO A 68 14.00 6.11 -0.71
N ALA A 69 13.55 4.89 -0.36
CA ALA A 69 14.16 3.64 -0.79
C ALA A 69 13.32 2.85 -1.80
N LEU A 70 12.06 3.26 -2.03
CA LEU A 70 11.17 2.58 -2.97
C LEU A 70 11.70 2.66 -4.41
N LYS A 71 11.77 1.49 -5.05
CA LYS A 71 12.21 1.28 -6.44
C LYS A 71 11.31 0.23 -7.08
N ARG A 72 11.12 0.31 -8.41
CA ARG A 72 10.41 -0.69 -9.23
C ARG A 72 8.94 -0.93 -8.84
N VAL A 73 8.27 0.07 -8.28
CA VAL A 73 6.82 0.06 -8.02
C VAL A 73 6.21 1.20 -8.83
N SER A 74 5.17 0.91 -9.61
CA SER A 74 4.37 1.90 -10.35
C SER A 74 3.06 2.22 -9.60
N PRO A 75 2.40 3.35 -9.91
CA PRO A 75 1.20 3.78 -9.18
C PRO A 75 -0.05 2.93 -9.45
N ASP A 76 0.00 1.92 -10.33
CA ASP A 76 -1.13 1.06 -10.64
C ASP A 76 -1.36 0.00 -9.54
N GLU A 77 -2.63 -0.35 -9.33
CA GLU A 77 -3.07 -1.27 -8.26
C GLU A 77 -2.47 -2.68 -8.36
N ARG A 78 -1.98 -3.11 -9.54
CA ARG A 78 -1.38 -4.43 -9.73
C ARG A 78 0.11 -4.44 -9.37
N SER A 79 0.81 -3.33 -9.61
CA SER A 79 2.22 -3.20 -9.24
C SER A 79 2.42 -2.96 -7.75
N ILE A 80 1.46 -2.30 -7.09
CA ILE A 80 1.49 -1.99 -5.66
C ILE A 80 1.15 -3.23 -4.84
#